data_AF-C4L1T9-F1
#
_entry.id   AF-C4L1T9-F1
#
_cell.length_a   1.000
_cell.length_b   1.000
_cell.length_c   1.000
_cell.angle_alpha   90.00
_cell.angle_beta   90.00
_cell.angle_gamma   90.00
#
_symmetry.space_group_name_H-M   'P 1'
#
loop_
_entity.id
_entity.type
_entity.pdbx_description
1 polymer ?
#
loop_
_entity_poly.entity_id
_entity_poly.type
_entity_poly.pdbx_seq_one_letter_code
_entity_poly.pdbx_strand_id
1 'polypeptide(L)'
;MGGIFLLIGILLSVLSRWLEFEGNSTLGDVMLFPAIFFMAMAFLCSFPYFKEWWDDRSTRKKAFLFVIFAAVGILCLQAAFWFVVWRDQWLGLLLLLPFAACVGFIARLFK
;
A
#
# COMPACT_ATOMS: atom_id res chain seq x y z
N MET A 1 -6.51 -9.06 -12.09
CA MET A 1 -6.69 -7.74 -11.42
C MET A 1 -5.38 -7.12 -10.96
N GLY A 2 -4.41 -7.88 -10.41
CA GLY A 2 -3.10 -7.31 -10.00
C GLY A 2 -2.30 -6.62 -11.11
N GLY A 3 -2.41 -7.07 -12.36
CA GLY A 3 -1.67 -6.48 -13.49
C GLY A 3 -1.96 -5.00 -13.74
N ILE A 4 -3.21 -4.55 -13.55
CA ILE A 4 -3.58 -3.14 -13.77
C ILE A 4 -2.96 -2.24 -12.68
N PHE A 5 -3.04 -2.67 -11.41
CA PHE A 5 -2.41 -1.96 -10.30
C PHE A 5 -0.89 -1.91 -10.44
N LEU A 6 -0.27 -2.98 -10.94
CA LEU A 6 1.16 -3.03 -11.20
C LEU A 6 1.56 -2.05 -12.30
N LEU A 7 0.80 -2.01 -13.40
CA LEU A 7 1.05 -1.13 -14.55
C LEU A 7 0.91 0.34 -14.16
N ILE A 8 -0.13 0.67 -13.38
CA ILE A 8 -0.34 2.01 -12.81
C ILE A 8 0.83 2.37 -11.88
N GLY A 9 1.22 1.48 -10.95
CA GLY A 9 2.33 1.73 -10.03
C GLY A 9 3.68 1.96 -10.73
N ILE A 10 3.96 1.20 -11.79
CA ILE A 10 5.17 1.36 -12.61
C ILE A 10 5.13 2.70 -13.37
N LEU A 11 4.02 3.02 -14.02
CA LEU A 11 3.85 4.30 -14.73
C LEU A 11 4.08 5.49 -13.79
N LEU A 12 3.45 5.48 -12.61
CA LEU A 12 3.61 6.52 -11.61
C LEU A 12 5.06 6.60 -11.07
N SER A 13 5.75 5.48 -10.89
CA SER A 13 7.14 5.46 -10.45
C SER A 13 8.09 6.04 -11.51
N VAL A 14 7.84 5.74 -12.79
CA VAL A 14 8.62 6.30 -13.91
C VAL A 14 8.37 7.79 -14.05
N LEU A 15 7.11 8.23 -13.96
CA LEU A 15 6.73 9.65 -13.97
C LEU A 15 7.33 10.43 -12.80
N SER A 16 7.28 9.86 -11.59
CA SER A 16 7.89 10.43 -10.38
C SER A 16 9.39 10.68 -10.58
N ARG A 17 10.14 9.66 -11.03
CA ARG A 17 11.57 9.79 -11.35
C ARG A 17 11.87 10.79 -12.46
N TRP A 18 11.02 10.86 -13.47
CA TRP A 18 11.18 11.85 -14.55
C TRP A 18 11.03 13.28 -14.02
N LEU A 19 10.02 13.52 -13.18
CA LEU A 19 9.77 14.81 -12.53
C LEU A 19 10.90 15.24 -11.58
N GLU A 20 11.49 14.29 -10.83
CA GLU A 20 12.68 14.55 -10.01
C GLU A 20 13.87 14.99 -10.88
N PHE A 21 14.05 14.34 -12.05
CA PHE A 21 15.14 14.64 -12.97
C PHE A 21 15.01 16.02 -13.64
N GLU A 22 13.77 16.47 -13.85
CA GLU A 22 13.44 17.81 -14.38
C GLU A 22 13.59 18.93 -13.33
N GLY A 23 14.08 18.61 -12.13
CA GLY A 23 14.33 19.55 -11.04
C GLY A 23 13.09 19.86 -10.19
N ASN A 24 11.99 19.13 -10.40
CA ASN A 24 10.74 19.30 -9.66
C ASN A 24 10.59 18.22 -8.58
N SER A 25 11.56 18.17 -7.66
CA SER A 25 11.67 17.15 -6.60
C SER A 25 10.39 17.03 -5.76
N THR A 26 9.74 18.15 -5.44
CA THR A 26 8.51 18.18 -4.64
C THR A 26 7.35 17.43 -5.31
N LEU A 27 7.20 17.54 -6.63
CA LEU A 27 6.15 16.80 -7.36
C LEU A 27 6.52 15.32 -7.55
N GLY A 28 7.81 15.04 -7.73
CA GLY A 28 8.34 13.67 -7.78
C GLY A 28 8.03 12.88 -6.52
N ASP A 29 8.32 13.46 -5.35
CA ASP A 29 8.04 12.87 -4.04
C ASP A 29 6.54 12.65 -3.79
N VAL A 30 5.70 13.61 -4.18
CA VAL A 30 4.24 13.51 -4.05
C VAL A 30 3.68 12.40 -4.95
N MET A 31 4.23 12.20 -6.15
CA MET A 31 3.82 11.11 -7.04
C MET A 31 4.34 9.73 -6.62
N LEU A 32 5.46 9.67 -5.91
CA LEU A 32 6.01 8.43 -5.36
C LEU A 32 5.04 7.79 -4.35
N PHE A 33 4.33 8.62 -3.57
CA PHE A 33 3.37 8.19 -2.55
C PHE A 33 2.24 7.29 -3.11
N PRO A 34 1.42 7.72 -4.10
CA PRO A 34 0.43 6.85 -4.73
C PRO A 34 1.07 5.70 -5.53
N ALA A 35 2.29 5.87 -6.09
CA ALA A 35 2.99 4.81 -6.80
C ALA A 35 3.26 3.60 -5.90
N ILE A 36 3.83 3.84 -4.71
CA ILE A 36 4.13 2.81 -3.72
C ILE A 36 2.84 2.12 -3.24
N PHE A 37 1.75 2.89 -3.06
CA PHE A 37 0.46 2.34 -2.65
C PHE A 37 -0.06 1.33 -3.67
N PHE A 38 -0.12 1.71 -4.95
CA PHE A 38 -0.61 0.83 -6.00
C PHE A 38 0.30 -0.38 -6.22
N MET A 39 1.61 -0.21 -6.09
CA MET A 39 2.56 -1.31 -6.22
C MET A 39 2.43 -2.33 -5.08
N ALA A 40 2.28 -1.88 -3.84
CA ALA A 40 2.04 -2.74 -2.69
C ALA A 40 0.69 -3.48 -2.80
N MET A 41 -0.37 -2.79 -3.23
CA MET A 41 -1.67 -3.41 -3.49
C MET A 41 -1.61 -4.45 -4.62
N ALA A 42 -0.87 -4.16 -5.70
CA ALA A 42 -0.67 -5.10 -6.80
C ALA A 42 0.04 -6.38 -6.34
N PHE A 43 1.07 -6.22 -5.52
CA PHE A 43 1.83 -7.33 -4.94
C PHE A 43 0.94 -8.20 -4.04
N LEU A 44 0.17 -7.58 -3.14
CA LEU A 44 -0.75 -8.29 -2.26
C LEU A 44 -1.87 -9.03 -3.03
N CYS A 45 -2.40 -8.40 -4.07
CA CYS A 45 -3.39 -9.04 -4.96
C CYS A 45 -2.78 -10.13 -5.87
N SER A 46 -1.46 -10.25 -5.94
CA SER A 46 -0.77 -11.25 -6.75
C SER A 46 -0.55 -12.58 -6.01
N PHE A 47 -0.83 -12.65 -4.71
CA PHE A 47 -0.67 -13.89 -3.95
C PHE A 47 -1.73 -14.94 -4.35
N PRO A 48 -1.35 -16.23 -4.44
CA PRO A 48 -2.26 -17.31 -4.79
C PRO A 48 -3.45 -17.43 -3.81
N TYR A 49 -3.20 -17.21 -2.51
CA TYR A 49 -4.24 -17.22 -1.46
C TYR A 49 -5.35 -16.20 -1.71
N PHE A 50 -4.99 -15.00 -2.21
CA PHE A 50 -5.99 -13.98 -2.50
C PHE A 50 -6.87 -14.40 -3.67
N LYS A 51 -6.30 -15.03 -4.70
CA LYS A 51 -7.04 -15.55 -5.84
C LYS A 51 -8.01 -16.65 -5.41
N GLU A 52 -7.57 -17.57 -4.57
CA GLU A 52 -8.42 -18.62 -3.99
C GLU A 52 -9.59 -18.05 -3.18
N TRP A 53 -9.32 -17.06 -2.31
CA TRP A 53 -10.37 -16.41 -1.52
C TRP A 53 -11.32 -15.54 -2.36
N TRP A 54 -10.88 -15.07 -3.52
CA TRP A 54 -11.68 -14.22 -4.40
C TRP A 54 -12.62 -15.03 -5.30
N ASP A 55 -12.15 -16.19 -5.79
CA ASP A 55 -12.89 -17.08 -6.67
C ASP A 55 -13.96 -17.88 -5.91
N ASP A 56 -13.72 -18.22 -4.64
CA ASP A 56 -14.73 -18.88 -3.82
C ASP A 56 -15.72 -17.87 -3.17
N ARG A 57 -17.01 -18.10 -3.44
CA ARG A 57 -18.13 -17.26 -2.94
C ARG A 57 -18.19 -17.20 -1.41
N SER A 58 -17.78 -18.27 -0.73
CA SER A 58 -17.86 -18.37 0.73
C SER A 58 -16.77 -17.54 1.43
N THR A 59 -15.58 -17.49 0.83
CA THR A 59 -14.38 -16.81 1.36
C THR A 59 -14.19 -15.40 0.79
N ARG A 60 -15.03 -14.98 -0.17
CA ARG A 60 -14.99 -13.64 -0.77
C ARG A 60 -15.04 -12.48 0.23
N LYS A 61 -15.77 -12.64 1.35
CA LYS A 61 -15.78 -11.66 2.44
C LYS A 61 -14.41 -11.51 3.10
N LYS A 62 -13.64 -12.61 3.24
CA LYS A 62 -12.27 -12.60 3.76
C LYS A 62 -11.33 -11.88 2.79
N ALA A 63 -11.45 -12.14 1.48
CA ALA A 63 -10.68 -11.43 0.45
C ALA A 63 -10.92 -9.91 0.49
N PHE A 64 -12.17 -9.48 0.66
CA PHE A 64 -12.50 -8.06 0.74
C PHE A 64 -11.95 -7.41 2.02
N LEU A 65 -12.10 -8.08 3.17
CA LEU A 65 -11.50 -7.60 4.42
C LEU A 65 -9.98 -7.53 4.33
N PHE A 66 -9.33 -8.53 3.74
CA PHE A 66 -7.90 -8.53 3.50
C PHE A 66 -7.45 -7.30 2.69
N VAL A 67 -8.13 -7.00 1.58
CA VAL A 67 -7.83 -5.82 0.74
C VAL A 67 -8.05 -4.50 1.49
N ILE A 68 -9.11 -4.39 2.29
CA ILE A 68 -9.36 -3.18 3.10
C ILE A 68 -8.27 -3.00 4.14
N PHE A 69 -7.99 -4.02 4.94
CA PHE A 69 -6.97 -3.93 5.99
C PHE A 69 -5.57 -3.74 5.41
N ALA A 70 -5.29 -4.33 4.25
CA ALA A 70 -4.05 -4.11 3.51
C ALA A 70 -3.93 -2.66 3.05
N ALA A 71 -4.96 -2.12 2.41
CA ALA A 71 -4.97 -0.73 1.94
C ALA A 71 -4.83 0.27 3.11
N VAL A 72 -5.59 0.07 4.18
CA VAL A 72 -5.50 0.90 5.40
C VAL A 72 -4.11 0.77 6.02
N GLY A 73 -3.57 -0.44 6.12
CA GLY A 73 -2.22 -0.68 6.64
C GLY A 73 -1.15 0.05 5.82
N ILE A 74 -1.18 -0.09 4.50
CA ILE A 74 -0.23 0.60 3.62
C ILE A 74 -0.36 2.12 3.78
N LEU A 75 -1.57 2.67 3.81
CA LEU A 75 -1.77 4.11 4.03
C LEU A 75 -1.26 4.58 5.40
N CYS A 76 -1.50 3.82 6.47
CA CYS A 76 -0.96 4.11 7.79
C CYS A 76 0.57 4.09 7.80
N LEU A 77 1.19 3.11 7.12
CA LEU A 77 2.65 3.02 7.01
C LEU A 77 3.21 4.20 6.21
N GLN A 78 2.60 4.53 5.07
CA GLN A 78 3.03 5.67 4.26
C GLN A 78 2.87 7.01 4.99
N ALA A 79 1.76 7.19 5.72
CA ALA A 79 1.55 8.37 6.55
C ALA A 79 2.56 8.43 7.71
N ALA A 80 2.87 7.30 8.36
CA ALA A 80 3.90 7.23 9.39
C ALA A 80 5.27 7.67 8.84
N PHE A 81 5.66 7.16 7.67
CA PHE A 81 6.88 7.57 6.99
C PHE A 81 6.88 9.06 6.67
N TRP A 82 5.77 9.60 6.17
CA TRP A 82 5.64 11.03 5.90
C TRP A 82 5.84 11.87 7.17
N PHE A 83 5.16 11.53 8.27
CA PHE A 83 5.28 12.29 9.53
C PHE A 83 6.67 12.21 10.17
N VAL A 84 7.30 11.03 10.13
CA VAL A 84 8.62 10.81 10.73
C VAL A 84 9.72 11.44 9.86
N VAL A 85 9.71 11.22 8.55
CA VAL A 85 10.81 11.66 7.66
C VAL A 85 10.68 13.12 7.25
N TRP A 86 9.48 13.59 6.92
CA TRP A 86 9.27 14.94 6.37
C TRP A 86 8.94 16.01 7.41
N ARG A 87 8.42 15.60 8.58
CA ARG A 87 7.98 16.53 9.64
C ARG A 87 8.80 16.45 10.93
N ASP A 88 9.74 15.50 11.02
CA ASP A 88 10.51 15.19 12.24
C ASP A 88 9.59 15.04 13.48
N GLN A 89 8.37 14.55 13.25
CA GLN A 89 7.38 14.36 14.31
C GLN A 89 7.35 12.89 14.70
N TRP A 90 7.86 12.62 15.91
CA TRP A 90 7.82 11.31 16.56
C TRP A 90 6.40 10.75 16.72
N LEU A 91 5.37 11.61 16.69
CA LEU A 91 3.96 11.21 16.63
C LEU A 91 3.63 10.32 15.42
N GLY A 92 4.42 10.39 14.34
CA GLY A 92 4.30 9.47 13.20
C GLY A 92 4.52 8.00 13.57
N LEU A 93 5.30 7.70 14.61
CA LEU A 93 5.46 6.34 15.15
C LEU A 93 4.15 5.80 15.74
N LEU A 94 3.25 6.67 16.21
CA LEU A 94 1.93 6.26 16.69
C LEU A 94 1.09 5.65 15.56
N LEU A 95 1.33 6.02 14.29
CA LEU A 95 0.66 5.41 13.15
C LEU A 95 1.19 4.00 12.82
N LEU A 96 2.29 3.56 13.42
CA LEU A 96 2.72 2.17 13.35
C LEU A 96 1.84 1.23 14.19
N LEU A 97 1.17 1.74 15.23
CA LEU A 97 0.21 0.96 16.03
C LEU A 97 -0.99 0.46 15.20
N PRO A 98 -1.75 1.32 14.49
CA PRO A 98 -2.84 0.86 13.64
C PRO A 98 -2.32 0.01 12.46
N PHE A 99 -1.11 0.27 11.95
CA PHE A 99 -0.48 -0.61 10.97
C PHE A 99 -0.24 -2.02 11.54
N ALA A 100 0.39 -2.14 12.71
CA ALA A 100 0.63 -3.41 13.37
C ALA A 100 -0.67 -4.15 13.71
N ALA A 101 -1.72 -3.42 14.10
CA ALA A 101 -3.05 -3.98 14.32
C ALA A 101 -3.65 -4.54 13.01
N CYS A 102 -3.53 -3.81 11.89
CA CYS A 102 -3.98 -4.29 10.57
C CYS A 102 -3.22 -5.55 10.14
N VAL A 103 -1.88 -5.56 10.31
CA VAL A 103 -1.05 -6.74 10.02
C VAL A 103 -1.44 -7.92 10.89
N GLY A 104 -1.67 -7.71 12.19
CA GLY A 104 -2.14 -8.75 13.11
C GLY A 104 -3.52 -9.30 12.72
N PHE A 105 -4.42 -8.45 12.25
CA PHE A 105 -5.75 -8.86 11.78
C PHE A 105 -5.66 -9.67 10.49
N ILE A 106 -4.80 -9.24 9.56
CA ILE A 106 -4.48 -9.98 8.34
C ILE A 106 -3.86 -11.34 8.68
N ALA A 107 -2.90 -11.40 9.60
CA ALA A 107 -2.27 -12.65 10.02
C ALA A 107 -3.28 -13.63 10.65
N ARG A 108 -4.32 -13.12 11.33
CA ARG A 108 -5.43 -13.94 11.82
C ARG A 108 -6.34 -14.46 10.72
N LEU A 109 -6.48 -13.75 9.60
CA LEU A 109 -7.25 -14.23 8.43
C LEU A 109 -6.60 -15.43 7.74
N PHE A 110 -5.29 -15.62 7.91
CA PHE A 110 -4.52 -16.76 7.40
C PHE A 110 -4.53 -17.98 8.34
N LYS A 111 -4.97 -17.84 9.59
CA LYS A 111 -5.19 -18.96 10.52
C LYS A 111 -6.60 -19.53 10.35
#